data_AF-A0A7V2SJM3-F1
#
_entry.id   AF-A0A7V2SJM3-F1
#
_cell.length_a   1.000
_cell.length_b   1.000
_cell.length_c   1.000
_cell.angle_alpha   90.00
_cell.angle_beta   90.00
_cell.angle_gamma   90.00
#
_symmetry.space_group_name_H-M   'P 1'
#
loop_
_entity.id
_entity.type
_entity.pdbx_description
1 polymer ?
#
loop_
_entity_poly.entity_id
_entity_poly.type
_entity_poly.pdbx_seq_one_letter_code
_entity_poly.pdbx_strand_id
1 'polypeptide(L)'
;MTLKLYNTLTRQKEVFTPIDENNVRMYVCGPTVYDYAHIGNARPIIVFDVLFRLLRHVYGPDHVTYARNITDVDDKINARAETEGVSIAEITERTTEQFHQDIAALGVLPPDVEPRATGHIQEMIDMIKALISQGHAYEADGHVLFHVPSMPDYGKLSNRSLDEMIA
;
A
#
# COMPACT_ATOMS: atom_id res chain seq x y z
N MET A 1 14.08 -21.60 -15.16
CA MET A 1 12.77 -21.14 -15.68
C MET A 1 12.76 -19.61 -15.63
N THR A 2 12.18 -18.94 -16.63
CA THR A 2 12.03 -17.47 -16.62
C THR A 2 10.79 -17.08 -15.82
N LEU A 3 10.94 -16.22 -14.81
CA LEU A 3 9.81 -15.73 -14.01
C LEU A 3 8.90 -14.84 -14.87
N LYS A 4 7.59 -15.12 -14.83
CA LYS A 4 6.57 -14.31 -15.50
C LYS A 4 5.47 -13.90 -14.53
N LEU A 5 5.10 -12.62 -14.51
CA LEU A 5 4.03 -12.08 -13.69
C LEU A 5 2.91 -11.51 -14.57
N TYR A 6 1.67 -11.61 -14.11
CA TYR A 6 0.57 -10.91 -14.77
C TYR A 6 0.65 -9.43 -14.42
N ASN A 7 0.83 -8.57 -15.42
CA ASN A 7 0.92 -7.13 -15.24
C ASN A 7 -0.47 -6.52 -15.49
N THR A 8 -1.10 -5.97 -14.44
CA THR A 8 -2.43 -5.35 -14.55
C THR A 8 -2.47 -4.20 -15.56
N LEU A 9 -1.36 -3.46 -15.74
CA LEU A 9 -1.27 -2.34 -16.68
C LEU A 9 -1.39 -2.78 -18.14
N THR A 10 -0.84 -3.94 -18.48
CA THR A 10 -0.80 -4.46 -19.86
C THR A 10 -1.71 -5.66 -20.09
N ARG A 11 -2.30 -6.20 -19.02
CA ARG A 11 -3.25 -7.32 -18.99
C ARG A 11 -2.73 -8.63 -19.56
N GLN A 12 -1.42 -8.82 -19.48
CA GLN A 12 -0.75 -10.02 -19.99
C GLN A 12 0.31 -10.51 -19.01
N LYS A 13 0.74 -11.77 -19.20
CA LYS A 13 1.89 -12.31 -18.48
C LYS A 13 3.17 -11.82 -19.15
N GLU A 14 3.97 -11.08 -18.43
CA GLU A 14 5.22 -10.50 -18.92
C GLU A 14 6.41 -11.16 -18.22
N VAL A 15 7.56 -11.20 -18.90
CA VAL A 15 8.81 -11.59 -18.26
C VAL A 15 9.13 -10.55 -17.20
N PHE A 16 9.34 -11.00 -15.96
CA PHE A 16 9.76 -10.12 -14.88
C PHE A 16 11.25 -9.80 -15.03
N THR A 17 11.54 -8.52 -15.26
CA THR A 17 12.91 -7.98 -15.28
C THR A 17 12.98 -6.89 -14.21
N PRO A 18 13.76 -7.08 -13.14
CA PRO A 18 13.85 -6.08 -12.09
C PRO A 18 14.60 -4.84 -12.60
N ILE A 19 14.32 -3.69 -12.00
CA ILE A 19 15.06 -2.45 -12.26
C ILE A 19 16.53 -2.59 -11.81
N ASP A 20 16.74 -3.30 -10.70
CA ASP A 20 18.04 -3.64 -10.13
C ASP A 20 18.01 -5.10 -9.67
N GLU A 21 18.87 -5.95 -10.25
CA GLU A 21 18.94 -7.38 -9.91
C GLU A 21 19.54 -7.65 -8.53
N ASN A 22 20.30 -6.70 -7.98
CA ASN A 22 20.88 -6.82 -6.63
C ASN A 22 19.91 -6.31 -5.55
N ASN A 23 18.82 -5.64 -5.95
CA ASN A 23 17.79 -5.16 -5.04
C ASN A 23 16.41 -5.08 -5.73
N VAL A 24 15.74 -6.22 -5.77
CA VAL A 24 14.35 -6.32 -6.22
C VAL A 24 13.43 -5.69 -5.18
N ARG A 25 12.72 -4.62 -5.55
CA ARG A 25 11.83 -3.88 -4.65
C ARG A 25 10.39 -4.30 -4.86
N MET A 26 9.70 -4.61 -3.77
CA MET A 26 8.28 -4.95 -3.73
C MET A 26 7.57 -4.07 -2.70
N TYR A 27 6.48 -3.42 -3.11
CA TYR A 27 5.57 -2.71 -2.20
C TYR A 27 4.19 -3.35 -2.27
N VAL A 28 3.58 -3.61 -1.10
CA VAL A 28 2.23 -4.14 -0.98
C VAL A 28 1.45 -3.28 0.01
N CYS A 29 0.26 -2.82 -0.35
CA CYS A 29 -0.60 -2.10 0.59
C CYS A 29 -0.94 -2.99 1.79
N GLY A 30 -0.70 -2.49 3.00
CA GLY A 30 -1.08 -3.21 4.22
C GLY A 30 -2.44 -2.78 4.78
N PRO A 31 -2.74 -3.19 6.03
CA PRO A 31 -4.07 -3.02 6.62
C PRO A 31 -4.33 -1.59 7.10
N THR A 32 -5.61 -1.21 7.09
CA THR A 32 -6.14 -0.17 7.99
C THR A 32 -6.45 -0.79 9.34
N VAL A 33 -5.71 -0.42 10.37
CA VAL A 33 -5.72 -1.08 11.69
C VAL A 33 -6.79 -0.50 12.61
N TYR A 34 -8.03 -0.54 12.14
CA TYR A 34 -9.21 -0.14 12.91
C TYR A 34 -9.94 -1.33 13.54
N ASP A 35 -9.75 -2.57 13.07
CA ASP A 35 -10.38 -3.79 13.61
C ASP A 35 -9.59 -5.06 13.23
N TYR A 36 -10.02 -6.22 13.77
CA TYR A 36 -9.42 -7.53 13.49
C TYR A 36 -9.39 -7.86 11.99
N ALA A 37 -8.28 -8.45 11.54
CA ALA A 37 -8.15 -8.91 10.17
C ALA A 37 -9.09 -10.10 9.91
N HIS A 38 -9.91 -10.00 8.87
CA HIS A 38 -10.71 -11.14 8.41
C HIS A 38 -9.98 -11.91 7.30
N ILE A 39 -10.50 -13.08 6.91
CA ILE A 39 -9.90 -13.96 5.88
C ILE A 39 -9.62 -13.21 4.56
N GLY A 40 -10.51 -12.28 4.19
CA GLY A 40 -10.31 -11.39 3.04
C GLY A 40 -9.04 -10.52 3.11
N ASN A 41 -8.65 -10.04 4.30
CA ASN A 41 -7.39 -9.31 4.50
C ASN A 41 -6.19 -10.26 4.50
N ALA A 42 -6.34 -11.48 5.04
CA ALA A 42 -5.26 -12.46 5.09
C ALA A 42 -4.84 -12.96 3.69
N ARG A 43 -5.80 -13.16 2.78
CA ARG A 43 -5.53 -13.67 1.42
C ARG A 43 -4.47 -12.88 0.65
N PRO A 44 -4.57 -11.54 0.46
CA PRO A 44 -3.55 -10.80 -0.27
C PRO A 44 -2.19 -10.89 0.43
N ILE A 45 -2.15 -10.83 1.78
CA ILE A 45 -0.91 -10.96 2.54
C ILE A 45 -0.22 -12.30 2.26
N ILE A 46 -0.96 -13.42 2.25
CA ILE A 46 -0.42 -14.75 1.93
C ILE A 46 0.05 -14.83 0.47
N VAL A 47 -0.74 -14.30 -0.48
CA VAL A 47 -0.38 -14.33 -1.91
C VAL A 47 0.93 -13.57 -2.16
N PHE A 48 1.11 -12.42 -1.52
CA PHE A 48 2.34 -11.64 -1.66
C PHE A 48 3.50 -12.20 -0.85
N ASP A 49 3.27 -12.93 0.25
CA ASP A 49 4.30 -13.74 0.91
C ASP A 49 4.87 -14.81 -0.03
N VAL A 50 4.00 -15.51 -0.77
CA VAL A 50 4.45 -16.48 -1.78
C VAL A 50 5.30 -15.80 -2.86
N LEU A 51 4.90 -14.60 -3.31
CA LEU A 51 5.70 -13.82 -4.26
C LEU A 51 7.05 -13.41 -3.64
N PHE A 52 7.07 -12.92 -2.41
CA PHE A 52 8.30 -12.52 -1.71
C PHE A 52 9.28 -13.69 -1.58
N ARG A 53 8.79 -14.86 -1.14
CA ARG A 53 9.57 -16.10 -1.05
C ARG A 53 10.10 -16.53 -2.42
N LEU A 54 9.30 -16.41 -3.47
CA LEU A 54 9.73 -16.72 -4.84
C LEU A 54 10.83 -15.77 -5.31
N LEU A 55 10.69 -14.46 -5.09
CA LEU A 55 11.72 -13.49 -5.45
C LEU A 55 13.02 -13.75 -4.70
N ARG A 56 12.95 -14.03 -3.39
CA ARG A 56 14.14 -14.39 -2.58
C ARG A 56 14.79 -15.69 -3.06
N HIS A 57 14.00 -16.65 -3.51
CA HIS A 57 14.52 -17.90 -4.09
C HIS A 57 15.25 -17.66 -5.42
N VAL A 58 14.75 -16.75 -6.26
CA VAL A 58 15.31 -16.49 -7.59
C VAL A 58 16.52 -15.56 -7.55
N TYR A 59 16.46 -14.48 -6.77
CA TYR A 59 17.48 -13.41 -6.76
C TYR A 59 18.43 -13.51 -5.57
N GLY A 60 18.07 -14.26 -4.53
CA GLY A 60 18.81 -14.36 -3.28
C GLY A 60 18.05 -13.69 -2.12
N PRO A 61 18.18 -14.22 -0.89
CA PRO A 61 17.45 -13.72 0.28
C PRO A 61 17.77 -12.26 0.62
N ASP A 62 18.99 -11.80 0.34
CA ASP A 62 19.46 -10.45 0.68
C ASP A 62 19.28 -9.44 -0.45
N HIS A 63 18.70 -9.88 -1.59
CA HIS A 63 18.52 -9.07 -2.79
C HIS A 63 17.06 -8.66 -3.04
N VAL A 64 16.19 -8.78 -2.04
CA VAL A 64 14.79 -8.39 -2.14
C VAL A 64 14.42 -7.51 -0.97
N THR A 65 13.98 -6.28 -1.25
CA THR A 65 13.40 -5.37 -0.27
C THR A 65 11.89 -5.37 -0.39
N TYR A 66 11.20 -5.81 0.66
CA TYR A 66 9.75 -5.79 0.78
C TYR A 66 9.29 -4.70 1.76
N ALA A 67 8.49 -3.76 1.25
CA ALA A 67 7.80 -2.76 2.06
C ALA A 67 6.28 -3.02 2.11
N ARG A 68 5.68 -2.88 3.29
CA ARG A 68 4.22 -2.91 3.49
C ARG A 68 3.81 -1.87 4.51
N ASN A 69 2.93 -0.94 4.17
CA ASN A 69 2.52 0.09 5.13
C ASN A 69 1.53 -0.40 6.18
N ILE A 70 1.39 0.33 7.28
CA ILE A 70 0.23 0.28 8.18
C ILE A 70 -0.53 1.60 8.03
N THR A 71 -1.82 1.54 7.73
CA THR A 71 -2.69 2.71 7.73
C THR A 71 -3.25 2.90 9.14
N ASP A 72 -2.63 3.77 9.91
CA ASP A 72 -2.93 4.06 11.32
C ASP A 72 -3.59 5.44 11.53
N VAL A 73 -4.06 6.06 10.46
CA VAL A 73 -4.95 7.23 10.48
C VAL A 73 -5.95 7.10 9.33
N ASP A 74 -7.23 7.11 9.66
CA ASP A 74 -8.36 6.90 8.73
C ASP A 74 -9.68 7.26 9.44
N ASP A 75 -10.72 7.61 8.68
CA ASP A 75 -12.04 7.95 9.23
C ASP A 75 -12.63 6.84 10.11
N LYS A 76 -12.42 5.57 9.76
CA LYS A 76 -12.89 4.43 10.56
C LYS A 76 -12.17 4.33 11.91
N ILE A 77 -10.88 4.69 11.94
CA ILE A 77 -10.09 4.71 13.17
C ILE A 77 -10.61 5.84 14.08
N ASN A 78 -10.83 7.03 13.50
CA ASN A 78 -11.35 8.19 14.23
C ASN A 78 -12.73 7.91 14.84
N ALA A 79 -13.66 7.36 14.07
CA ALA A 79 -15.00 7.02 14.55
C ALA A 79 -14.98 5.97 15.67
N ARG A 80 -14.10 4.97 15.58
CA ARG A 80 -13.92 3.96 16.63
C ARG A 80 -13.31 4.56 17.89
N ALA A 81 -12.31 5.43 17.76
CA ALA A 81 -11.68 6.14 18.87
C ALA A 81 -12.69 6.97 19.66
N GLU A 82 -13.55 7.70 18.95
CA GLU A 82 -14.64 8.47 19.55
C GLU A 82 -15.64 7.58 20.28
N THR A 83 -16.05 6.47 19.66
CA THR A 83 -17.01 5.51 20.25
C THR A 83 -16.46 4.86 21.53
N GLU A 84 -15.18 4.49 21.54
CA GLU A 84 -14.54 3.83 22.68
C GLU A 84 -14.01 4.80 23.74
N GLY A 85 -13.94 6.11 23.43
CA GLY A 85 -13.40 7.12 24.34
C GLY A 85 -11.88 7.01 24.56
N VAL A 86 -11.15 6.52 23.56
CA VAL A 86 -9.69 6.29 23.60
C VAL A 86 -8.99 7.01 22.45
N SER A 87 -7.66 7.06 22.47
CA SER A 87 -6.89 7.67 21.37
C SER A 87 -6.83 6.75 20.14
N ILE A 88 -6.59 7.33 18.96
CA ILE A 88 -6.32 6.54 17.74
C ILE A 88 -5.06 5.67 17.91
N ALA A 89 -4.06 6.13 18.67
CA ALA A 89 -2.84 5.37 18.93
C ALA A 89 -3.16 4.06 19.67
N GLU A 90 -4.00 4.12 20.70
CA GLU A 90 -4.39 2.95 21.49
C GLU A 90 -5.10 1.89 20.64
N ILE A 91 -6.00 2.31 19.74
CA ILE A 91 -6.68 1.38 18.82
C ILE A 91 -5.70 0.78 17.82
N THR A 92 -4.86 1.60 17.23
CA THR A 92 -3.99 1.18 16.13
C THR A 92 -2.83 0.32 16.62
N GLU A 93 -2.29 0.58 17.81
CA GLU A 93 -1.26 -0.25 18.46
C GLU A 93 -1.77 -1.66 18.74
N ARG A 94 -2.87 -1.81 19.49
CA ARG A 94 -3.42 -3.14 19.82
C ARG A 94 -3.85 -3.92 18.58
N THR A 95 -4.40 -3.23 17.58
CA THR A 95 -4.86 -3.87 16.33
C THR A 95 -3.68 -4.26 15.44
N THR A 96 -2.61 -3.47 15.43
CA THR A 96 -1.36 -3.82 14.72
C THR A 96 -0.69 -5.03 15.36
N GLU A 97 -0.60 -5.06 16.69
CA GLU A 97 -0.04 -6.20 17.41
C GLU A 97 -0.82 -7.49 17.10
N GLN A 98 -2.15 -7.43 17.14
CA GLN A 98 -2.98 -8.57 16.75
C GLN A 98 -2.77 -8.98 15.29
N PHE A 99 -2.73 -8.02 14.37
CA PHE A 99 -2.46 -8.30 12.95
C PHE A 99 -1.12 -9.03 12.78
N HIS A 100 -0.08 -8.63 13.51
CA HIS A 100 1.22 -9.30 13.50
C HIS A 100 1.15 -10.73 14.04
N GLN A 101 0.42 -10.95 15.13
CA GLN A 101 0.20 -12.30 15.68
C GLN A 101 -0.52 -13.20 14.66
N ASP A 102 -1.57 -12.69 14.01
CA ASP A 102 -2.37 -13.44 13.04
C ASP A 102 -1.54 -13.85 11.83
N ILE A 103 -0.80 -12.92 11.22
CA ILE A 103 0.01 -13.23 10.03
C ILE A 103 1.21 -14.13 10.38
N ALA A 104 1.77 -14.01 11.58
CA ALA A 104 2.82 -14.90 12.06
C ALA A 104 2.29 -16.33 12.25
N ALA A 105 1.09 -16.49 12.80
CA ALA A 105 0.43 -17.79 12.92
C ALA A 105 0.12 -18.43 11.55
N LEU A 106 -0.07 -17.61 10.52
CA LEU A 106 -0.22 -18.05 9.12
C LEU A 106 1.13 -18.34 8.42
N GLY A 107 2.26 -18.14 9.09
CA GLY A 107 3.60 -18.41 8.55
C GLY A 107 4.09 -17.38 7.53
N VAL A 108 3.50 -16.19 7.51
CA VAL A 108 3.90 -15.10 6.61
C VAL A 108 5.21 -14.47 7.09
N LEU A 109 6.13 -14.19 6.18
CA LEU A 109 7.34 -13.43 6.48
C LEU A 109 7.01 -11.95 6.74
N PRO A 110 7.68 -11.31 7.72
CA PRO A 110 7.54 -9.87 7.90
C PRO A 110 8.14 -9.11 6.69
N PRO A 111 7.61 -7.92 6.37
CA PRO A 111 8.30 -7.01 5.45
C PRO A 111 9.63 -6.54 6.06
N ASP A 112 10.57 -6.14 5.20
CA ASP A 112 11.81 -5.50 5.63
C ASP A 112 11.56 -4.06 6.14
N VAL A 113 10.51 -3.41 5.60
CA VAL A 113 10.12 -2.03 5.94
C VAL A 113 8.60 -1.95 6.15
N GLU A 114 8.17 -1.51 7.34
CA GLU A 114 6.75 -1.38 7.68
C GLU A 114 6.40 0.05 8.15
N PRO A 115 6.25 1.00 7.21
CA PRO A 115 6.00 2.39 7.56
C PRO A 115 4.56 2.59 8.06
N ARG A 116 4.40 3.42 9.08
CA ARG A 116 3.09 3.91 9.53
C ARG A 116 2.74 5.21 8.83
N ALA A 117 1.48 5.41 8.45
CA ALA A 117 1.04 6.64 7.81
C ALA A 117 1.31 7.87 8.70
N THR A 118 1.04 7.79 10.01
CA THR A 118 1.33 8.87 10.97
C THR A 118 2.82 9.23 11.04
N GLY A 119 3.71 8.28 10.72
CA GLY A 119 5.16 8.49 10.70
C GLY A 119 5.70 9.21 9.46
N HIS A 120 4.88 9.41 8.43
CA HIS A 120 5.29 9.98 7.14
C HIS A 120 4.45 11.20 6.69
N ILE A 121 3.82 11.89 7.65
CA ILE A 121 3.00 13.08 7.38
C ILE A 121 3.81 14.18 6.70
N GLN A 122 5.08 14.36 7.08
CA GLN A 122 5.92 15.40 6.48
C GLN A 122 6.19 15.12 5.00
N GLU A 123 6.52 13.88 4.64
CA GLU A 123 6.74 13.46 3.26
C GLU A 123 5.47 13.55 2.42
N MET A 124 4.30 13.24 3.00
CA MET A 124 3.01 13.47 2.35
C MET A 124 2.78 14.96 2.06
N ILE A 125 3.02 15.84 3.03
CA ILE A 125 2.92 17.30 2.85
C ILE A 125 3.86 17.79 1.74
N ASP A 126 5.10 17.30 1.72
CA ASP A 126 6.09 17.73 0.73
C ASP A 126 5.74 17.24 -0.69
N MET A 127 5.19 16.02 -0.82
CA MET A 127 4.64 15.53 -2.08
C MET A 127 3.46 16.39 -2.55
N ILE A 128 2.54 16.74 -1.64
CA ILE A 128 1.38 17.60 -1.96
C ILE A 128 1.85 18.97 -2.46
N LYS A 129 2.83 19.59 -1.79
CA LYS A 129 3.42 20.88 -2.24
C LYS A 129 4.04 20.75 -3.62
N ALA A 130 4.76 19.67 -3.90
CA ALA A 130 5.33 19.43 -5.22
C ALA A 130 4.24 19.33 -6.29
N LEU A 131 3.15 18.60 -6.03
CA LEU A 131 2.01 18.48 -6.94
C LEU A 131 1.33 19.83 -7.20
N ILE A 132 1.15 20.68 -6.19
CA ILE A 132 0.63 22.04 -6.35
C ILE A 132 1.58 22.85 -7.25
N SER A 133 2.88 22.83 -6.96
CA SER A 133 3.89 23.61 -7.71
C SER A 133 3.95 23.23 -9.20
N GLN A 134 3.59 21.99 -9.53
CA GLN A 134 3.58 21.45 -10.89
C GLN A 134 2.21 21.61 -11.59
N GLY A 135 1.21 22.19 -10.93
CA GLY A 135 -0.14 22.35 -11.48
C GLY A 135 -0.97 21.06 -11.51
N HIS A 136 -0.59 20.05 -10.73
CA HIS A 136 -1.29 18.77 -10.61
C HIS A 136 -2.20 18.68 -9.39
N ALA A 137 -2.17 19.66 -8.49
CA ALA A 137 -3.07 19.77 -7.35
C ALA A 137 -3.48 21.23 -7.10
N TYR A 138 -4.59 21.43 -6.42
CA TYR A 138 -5.12 22.76 -6.08
C TYR A 138 -5.86 22.74 -4.74
N GLU A 139 -5.91 23.90 -4.09
CA GLU A 139 -6.68 24.11 -2.86
C GLU A 139 -8.15 24.40 -3.17
N ALA A 140 -9.06 23.74 -2.44
CA ALA A 140 -10.50 23.99 -2.51
C ALA A 140 -11.16 23.61 -1.18
N ASP A 141 -12.03 24.48 -0.66
CA ASP A 141 -12.84 24.22 0.55
C ASP A 141 -12.04 23.74 1.78
N GLY A 142 -10.82 24.25 1.96
CA GLY A 142 -9.94 23.83 3.06
C GLY A 142 -9.23 22.50 2.85
N HIS A 143 -9.38 21.89 1.68
CA HIS A 143 -8.70 20.66 1.24
C HIS A 143 -7.69 20.96 0.13
N VAL A 144 -6.79 20.00 -0.11
CA VAL A 144 -5.98 19.94 -1.33
C VAL A 144 -6.45 18.76 -2.16
N LEU A 145 -6.80 19.02 -3.42
CA LEU A 145 -7.32 18.02 -4.35
C LEU A 145 -6.34 17.79 -5.50
N PHE A 146 -6.22 16.55 -5.96
CA PHE A 146 -5.48 16.24 -7.18
C PHE A 146 -6.33 16.58 -8.41
N HIS A 147 -5.77 17.35 -9.34
CA HIS A 147 -6.43 17.75 -10.58
C HIS A 147 -6.35 16.61 -11.60
N VAL A 148 -7.27 15.65 -11.54
CA VAL A 148 -7.29 14.47 -12.44
C VAL A 148 -7.09 14.81 -13.92
N PRO A 149 -7.74 15.85 -14.51
CA PRO A 149 -7.50 16.26 -15.89
C PRO A 149 -6.05 16.67 -16.23
N SER A 150 -5.23 17.02 -15.23
CA SER A 150 -3.80 17.31 -15.44
C SER A 150 -2.93 16.07 -15.70
N MET A 151 -3.49 14.86 -15.53
CA MET A 151 -2.82 13.58 -15.80
C MET A 151 -3.49 12.89 -16.99
N PRO A 152 -2.95 13.03 -18.22
CA PRO A 152 -3.60 12.54 -19.44
C PRO A 152 -3.87 11.04 -19.48
N ASP A 153 -3.09 10.25 -18.76
CA ASP A 153 -3.21 8.79 -18.69
C ASP A 153 -3.85 8.29 -17.38
N TYR A 154 -4.57 9.16 -16.66
CA TYR A 154 -5.36 8.76 -15.50
C TYR A 154 -6.38 7.68 -15.89
N GLY A 155 -6.50 6.63 -15.06
CA GLY A 155 -7.35 5.47 -15.34
C GLY A 155 -6.68 4.37 -16.16
N LYS A 156 -5.45 4.56 -16.68
CA LYS A 156 -4.73 3.54 -17.46
C LYS A 156 -4.55 2.20 -16.74
N LEU A 157 -4.32 2.21 -15.42
CA LEU A 157 -4.14 0.97 -14.64
C LEU A 157 -5.44 0.15 -14.52
N SER A 158 -6.58 0.81 -14.28
CA SER A 158 -7.90 0.15 -14.23
C SER A 158 -8.47 -0.10 -15.63
N ASN A 159 -7.91 0.57 -16.65
CA ASN A 159 -8.44 0.69 -18.00
C ASN A 159 -9.89 1.12 -17.96
N ARG A 160 -10.12 2.24 -17.26
CA ARG A 160 -11.38 2.97 -17.28
C ARG A 160 -11.13 4.39 -17.78
N SER A 161 -12.07 4.92 -18.56
CA SER A 161 -12.05 6.35 -18.90
C SER A 161 -12.47 7.20 -17.69
N LEU A 162 -12.19 8.50 -17.73
CA LEU A 162 -12.66 9.42 -16.70
C LEU A 162 -14.19 9.44 -16.60
N ASP A 163 -14.88 9.39 -17.75
CA ASP A 163 -16.34 9.35 -17.80
C ASP A 163 -16.90 8.11 -17.09
N GLU A 164 -16.26 6.95 -17.26
CA GLU A 164 -16.63 5.69 -16.57
C GLU A 164 -16.34 5.69 -15.07
N MET A 165 -15.49 6.61 -14.57
CA MET A 165 -15.16 6.73 -13.15
C MET A 165 -16.05 7.74 -12.41
N ILE A 166 -16.71 8.65 -13.13
CA ILE A 166 -17.63 9.65 -12.58
C ILE A 166 -19.07 9.11 -12.48
N ALA A 167 -19.46 8.20 -13.39
CA ALA A 167 -20.78 7.56 -13.43
C ALA A 167 -20.95 6.45 -12.39
#